data_AF-A0A255QPT7-F1
#
_entry.id   AF-A0A255QPT7-F1
#
_cell.length_a   1.000
_cell.length_b   1.000
_cell.length_c   1.000
_cell.angle_alpha   90.00
_cell.angle_beta   90.00
_cell.angle_gamma   90.00
#
_symmetry.space_group_name_H-M   'P 1'
#
loop_
_entity.id
_entity.type
_entity.pdbx_description
1 polymer ?
#
loop_
_entity_poly.entity_id
_entity_poly.type
_entity_poly.pdbx_seq_one_letter_code
_entity_poly.pdbx_strand_id
1 'polypeptide(L)'
;MSRYLRTFAVGLWTFLVLSVSCLPGQEAAPVPVNAESEASVREHLKRYVQAFNERQWESIDQLVSRSVTYRDESSGDQIASSQGLIDRIKAAVESEKDLALQARIDRMEFHDVGDDVDGKAVVHGVTKLTSAAMPAEASAFVVVLVKDAGQWTIVSIAEQPMTGGSETTGDQAIESLEWLLGTWEGMSDRQLRSEVEYLPGRKFIRRTIIDPATEGSLAYELIGFDAKLNVVRSWMFFSDGSFGGGVWSGGADHWSLKLTQTMSDGRTASGTYVIRPVDSDTMVVQMISREVEGEPMPSGAEITMKRIGQAIGDDR
;
A
#
# COMPACT_ATOMS: atom_id res chain seq x y z
N MET A 1 37.61 46.37 -15.00
CA MET A 1 39.00 46.05 -14.59
C MET A 1 39.16 44.54 -14.60
N SER A 2 40.17 44.05 -15.35
CA SER A 2 40.69 42.67 -15.47
C SER A 2 39.70 41.58 -15.94
N ARG A 3 39.71 41.11 -17.22
CA ARG A 3 40.69 40.22 -17.92
C ARG A 3 40.81 38.85 -17.22
N TYR A 4 40.71 37.65 -17.81
CA TYR A 4 40.98 37.01 -19.12
C TYR A 4 40.08 35.74 -19.20
N LEU A 5 39.62 35.17 -20.33
CA LEU A 5 40.36 34.52 -21.42
C LEU A 5 39.48 34.47 -22.71
N ARG A 6 39.98 35.08 -23.79
CA ARG A 6 39.89 34.56 -25.17
C ARG A 6 41.20 33.73 -25.37
N THR A 7 41.43 32.80 -26.31
CA THR A 7 40.98 32.63 -27.69
C THR A 7 41.69 31.40 -28.32
N PHE A 8 41.20 30.99 -29.50
CA PHE A 8 41.93 30.48 -30.68
C PHE A 8 42.48 29.04 -30.71
N ALA A 9 41.93 28.24 -31.62
CA ALA A 9 42.72 27.65 -32.70
C ALA A 9 41.86 27.48 -33.97
N VAL A 10 42.21 28.25 -35.00
CA VAL A 10 41.83 28.08 -36.40
C VAL A 10 42.94 27.26 -37.05
N GLY A 11 42.61 26.32 -37.94
CA GLY A 11 43.47 26.07 -39.09
C GLY A 11 43.65 24.62 -39.54
N LEU A 12 43.53 24.49 -40.87
CA LEU A 12 44.16 23.54 -41.79
C LEU A 12 43.42 22.26 -42.18
N TRP A 13 43.00 22.30 -43.44
CA TRP A 13 42.82 21.19 -44.36
C TRP A 13 43.92 20.12 -44.27
N THR A 14 43.53 18.86 -44.21
CA THR A 14 44.33 17.74 -44.74
C THR A 14 43.36 16.65 -45.22
N PHE A 15 43.57 16.20 -46.47
CA PHE A 15 42.87 15.08 -47.09
C PHE A 15 42.99 13.82 -46.24
N LEU A 16 41.86 13.21 -45.86
CA LEU A 16 41.81 11.80 -45.48
C LEU A 16 40.79 11.10 -46.37
N VAL A 17 41.31 10.28 -47.28
CA VAL A 17 40.55 9.29 -48.04
C VAL A 17 40.09 8.23 -47.03
N LEU A 18 38.86 8.35 -46.54
CA LEU A 18 38.18 7.26 -45.83
C LEU A 18 37.51 6.39 -46.88
N SER A 19 38.12 5.23 -47.10
CA SER A 19 37.54 4.10 -47.81
C SER A 19 36.15 3.80 -47.25
N VAL A 20 35.12 3.98 -48.07
CA VAL A 20 33.79 3.43 -47.82
C VAL A 20 33.93 1.91 -47.91
N SER A 21 34.21 1.28 -46.78
CA SER A 21 33.91 -0.14 -46.61
C SER A 21 32.41 -0.21 -46.38
N CYS A 22 31.69 -0.58 -47.42
CA CYS A 22 30.28 -0.91 -47.37
C CYS A 22 30.14 -2.16 -46.50
N LEU A 23 30.04 -1.97 -45.18
CA LEU A 23 29.46 -3.00 -44.32
C LEU A 23 27.98 -3.04 -44.70
N PRO A 24 27.42 -4.20 -45.07
CA PRO A 24 25.99 -4.31 -45.25
C PRO A 24 25.33 -3.82 -43.96
N GLY A 25 24.46 -2.82 -44.11
CA GLY A 25 23.63 -2.34 -43.01
C GLY A 25 22.91 -3.55 -42.43
N GLN A 26 23.27 -3.90 -41.20
CA GLN A 26 22.52 -4.86 -40.42
C GLN A 26 21.21 -4.17 -40.10
N GLU A 27 20.24 -4.37 -40.99
CA GLU A 27 18.86 -3.95 -40.79
C GLU A 27 18.42 -4.53 -39.46
N ALA A 28 18.23 -3.66 -38.48
CA ALA A 28 17.77 -4.05 -37.16
C ALA A 28 16.47 -4.84 -37.37
N ALA A 29 16.44 -6.08 -36.89
CA ALA A 29 15.26 -6.92 -37.01
C ALA A 29 14.04 -6.13 -36.52
N PRO A 30 12.90 -6.15 -37.24
CA PRO A 30 11.72 -5.39 -36.85
C PRO A 30 11.32 -5.81 -35.43
N VAL A 31 11.29 -4.84 -34.53
CA VAL A 31 10.83 -5.05 -33.15
C VAL A 31 9.35 -5.45 -33.26
N PRO A 32 8.93 -6.58 -32.67
CA PRO A 32 7.53 -6.98 -32.72
C PRO A 32 6.67 -5.90 -32.04
N VAL A 33 5.50 -5.60 -32.62
CA VAL A 33 4.55 -4.57 -32.15
C VAL A 33 4.26 -4.68 -30.64
N ASN A 34 4.24 -5.91 -30.10
CA ASN A 34 4.05 -6.17 -28.67
C ASN A 34 5.21 -5.66 -27.81
N ALA A 35 6.46 -5.74 -28.28
CA ALA A 35 7.63 -5.28 -27.51
C ALA A 35 7.71 -3.74 -27.46
N GLU A 36 7.34 -3.04 -28.52
CA GLU A 36 7.20 -1.58 -28.51
C GLU A 36 6.05 -1.15 -27.60
N SER A 37 4.92 -1.85 -27.66
CA SER A 37 3.76 -1.61 -26.80
C SER A 37 4.12 -1.84 -25.32
N GLU A 38 4.84 -2.92 -25.00
CA GLU A 38 5.33 -3.21 -23.65
C GLU A 38 6.25 -2.11 -23.11
N ALA A 39 7.22 -1.67 -23.91
CA ALA A 39 8.11 -0.58 -23.53
C ALA A 39 7.34 0.72 -23.25
N SER A 40 6.37 1.07 -24.11
CA SER A 40 5.55 2.28 -23.94
C SER A 40 4.66 2.24 -22.69
N VAL A 41 4.04 1.09 -22.37
CA VAL A 41 3.27 0.91 -21.14
C VAL A 41 4.17 0.99 -19.90
N ARG A 42 5.35 0.35 -19.94
CA ARG A 42 6.31 0.41 -18.84
C ARG A 42 6.80 1.83 -18.57
N GLU A 43 7.06 2.60 -19.61
CA GLU A 43 7.44 4.02 -19.46
C GLU A 43 6.28 4.85 -18.91
N HIS A 44 5.03 4.60 -19.33
CA HIS A 44 3.84 5.27 -18.78
C HIS A 44 3.71 5.05 -17.26
N LEU A 45 3.83 3.81 -16.80
CA LEU A 45 3.76 3.47 -15.38
C LEU A 45 4.94 4.03 -14.59
N LYS A 46 6.14 4.07 -15.18
CA LYS A 46 7.31 4.72 -14.57
C LYS A 46 7.07 6.22 -14.36
N ARG A 47 6.48 6.91 -15.34
CA ARG A 47 6.09 8.33 -15.22
C ARG A 47 5.07 8.53 -14.11
N TYR A 48 4.13 7.61 -13.93
CA TYR A 48 3.16 7.66 -12.82
C TYR A 48 3.85 7.58 -11.46
N VAL A 49 4.75 6.60 -11.27
CA VAL A 49 5.52 6.45 -10.01
C VAL A 49 6.40 7.68 -9.76
N GLN A 50 7.04 8.21 -10.80
CA GLN A 50 7.83 9.44 -10.69
C GLN A 50 6.97 10.63 -10.29
N ALA A 51 5.82 10.84 -10.96
CA ALA A 51 4.91 11.94 -10.64
C ALA A 51 4.36 11.85 -9.20
N PHE A 52 4.08 10.63 -8.70
CA PHE A 52 3.74 10.41 -7.30
C PHE A 52 4.87 10.86 -6.36
N ASN A 53 6.09 10.37 -6.59
CA ASN A 53 7.24 10.65 -5.72
C ASN A 53 7.67 12.12 -5.77
N GLU A 54 7.53 12.78 -6.92
CA GLU A 54 7.87 14.19 -7.14
C GLU A 54 6.70 15.14 -6.87
N ARG A 55 5.56 14.63 -6.40
CA ARG A 55 4.34 15.41 -6.05
C ARG A 55 3.76 16.20 -7.24
N GLN A 56 3.89 15.67 -8.46
CA GLN A 56 3.42 16.31 -9.69
C GLN A 56 1.96 15.92 -9.99
N TRP A 57 1.03 16.50 -9.25
CA TRP A 57 -0.40 16.16 -9.32
C TRP A 57 -1.01 16.35 -10.72
N GLU A 58 -0.61 17.41 -11.43
CA GLU A 58 -1.05 17.64 -12.81
C GLU A 58 -0.54 16.55 -13.76
N SER A 59 0.66 16.01 -13.51
CA SER A 59 1.18 14.90 -14.30
C SER A 59 0.43 13.60 -14.00
N ILE A 60 0.03 13.37 -12.74
CA ILE A 60 -0.83 12.23 -12.40
C ILE A 60 -2.18 12.34 -13.14
N ASP A 61 -2.82 13.51 -13.12
CA ASP A 61 -4.10 13.74 -13.82
C ASP A 61 -4.00 13.46 -15.33
N GLN A 62 -2.87 13.79 -15.96
CA GLN A 62 -2.64 13.51 -17.39
C GLN A 62 -2.35 12.03 -17.70
N LEU A 63 -1.94 11.23 -16.72
CA LEU A 63 -1.60 9.82 -16.91
C LEU A 63 -2.80 8.89 -16.66
N VAL A 64 -3.88 9.41 -16.08
CA VAL A 64 -5.11 8.67 -15.75
C VAL A 64 -6.30 9.23 -16.51
N SER A 65 -7.31 8.39 -16.72
CA SER A 65 -8.58 8.83 -17.29
C SER A 65 -9.33 9.70 -16.29
N ARG A 66 -10.08 10.70 -16.76
CA ARG A 66 -11.01 11.48 -15.93
C ARG A 66 -11.99 10.59 -15.15
N SER A 67 -12.37 9.46 -15.74
CA SER A 67 -13.26 8.45 -15.16
C SER A 67 -12.51 7.21 -14.64
N VAL A 68 -11.23 7.35 -14.26
CA VAL A 68 -10.46 6.25 -13.69
C VAL A 68 -11.19 5.64 -12.50
N THR A 69 -11.21 4.32 -12.44
CA THR A 69 -11.71 3.57 -11.29
C THR A 69 -10.55 3.13 -10.42
N TYR A 70 -10.63 3.38 -9.12
CA TYR A 70 -9.71 2.86 -8.13
C TYR A 70 -10.47 2.01 -7.13
N ARG A 71 -9.93 0.84 -6.80
CA ARG A 71 -10.46 -0.04 -5.75
C ARG A 71 -9.32 -0.55 -4.88
N ASP A 72 -9.48 -0.42 -3.57
CA ASP A 72 -8.59 -1.01 -2.56
C ASP A 72 -9.34 -2.15 -1.86
N GLU A 73 -8.93 -3.40 -2.06
CA GLU A 73 -9.56 -4.54 -1.41
C GLU A 73 -9.26 -4.64 0.09
N SER A 74 -8.24 -3.93 0.58
CA SER A 74 -7.90 -3.91 2.01
C SER A 74 -8.85 -3.02 2.82
N SER A 75 -9.11 -1.81 2.35
CA SER A 75 -9.99 -0.85 3.02
C SER A 75 -11.44 -0.93 2.54
N GLY A 76 -11.68 -1.50 1.36
CA GLY A 76 -12.97 -1.48 0.67
C GLY A 76 -13.22 -0.18 -0.13
N ASP A 77 -12.24 0.73 -0.18
CA ASP A 77 -12.40 2.02 -0.85
C ASP A 77 -12.67 1.87 -2.35
N GLN A 78 -13.58 2.70 -2.86
CA GLN A 78 -13.89 2.80 -4.27
C GLN A 78 -13.95 4.25 -4.70
N ILE A 79 -13.20 4.59 -5.74
CA ILE A 79 -13.15 5.91 -6.35
C ILE A 79 -13.41 5.75 -7.84
N ALA A 80 -14.13 6.70 -8.45
CA ALA A 80 -14.52 6.65 -9.86
C ALA A 80 -14.22 7.96 -10.61
N SER A 81 -13.20 8.71 -10.18
CA SER A 81 -12.75 9.94 -10.83
C SER A 81 -11.25 10.18 -10.62
N SER A 82 -10.62 10.88 -11.57
CA SER A 82 -9.20 11.28 -11.42
C SER A 82 -9.00 12.22 -10.24
N GLN A 83 -9.91 13.18 -10.06
CA GLN A 83 -9.88 14.12 -8.95
C GLN A 83 -9.93 13.39 -7.60
N GLY A 84 -10.86 12.44 -7.42
CA GLY A 84 -10.95 11.67 -6.18
C GLY A 84 -9.69 10.84 -5.90
N LEU A 85 -9.08 10.28 -6.95
CA LEU A 85 -7.83 9.54 -6.83
C LEU A 85 -6.68 10.45 -6.39
N ILE A 86 -6.56 11.63 -6.99
CA ILE A 86 -5.54 12.62 -6.66
C ILE A 86 -5.72 13.14 -5.23
N ASP A 87 -6.96 13.39 -4.80
CA ASP A 87 -7.24 13.88 -3.45
C ASP A 87 -6.89 12.82 -2.40
N ARG A 88 -7.19 11.54 -2.65
CA ARG A 88 -6.71 10.43 -1.81
C ARG A 88 -5.19 10.39 -1.71
N ILE A 89 -4.48 10.50 -2.84
CA ILE A 89 -3.02 10.50 -2.87
C ILE A 89 -2.46 11.68 -2.05
N LYS A 90 -3.05 12.87 -2.20
CA LYS A 90 -2.65 14.05 -1.44
C LYS A 90 -2.88 13.88 0.06
N ALA A 91 -4.02 13.32 0.48
CA ALA A 91 -4.31 13.04 1.88
C ALA A 91 -3.25 12.11 2.50
N ALA A 92 -2.92 11.02 1.79
CA ALA A 92 -1.87 10.09 2.21
C ALA A 92 -0.49 10.79 2.34
N VAL A 93 -0.13 11.65 1.39
CA VAL A 93 1.13 12.39 1.41
C VAL A 93 1.14 13.50 2.48
N GLU A 94 0.02 14.13 2.79
CA GLU A 94 -0.02 15.13 3.87
C GLU A 94 0.15 14.48 5.24
N SER A 95 -0.42 13.28 5.42
CA SER A 95 -0.17 12.44 6.60
C SER A 95 1.30 12.02 6.69
N GLU A 96 1.91 11.66 5.56
CA GLU A 96 3.25 11.08 5.47
C GLU A 96 4.08 11.78 4.38
N LYS A 97 4.76 12.88 4.75
CA LYS A 97 5.37 13.80 3.78
C LYS A 97 6.47 13.17 2.93
N ASP A 98 7.17 12.19 3.49
CA ASP A 98 8.22 11.41 2.85
C ASP A 98 7.72 10.11 2.20
N LEU A 99 6.39 9.90 2.09
CA LEU A 99 5.79 8.73 1.47
C LEU A 99 6.31 8.52 0.04
N ALA A 100 6.91 7.37 -0.21
CA ALA A 100 7.46 7.00 -1.50
C ALA A 100 6.81 5.72 -2.02
N LEU A 101 6.52 5.71 -3.32
CA LEU A 101 5.97 4.59 -4.06
C LEU A 101 7.08 3.94 -4.90
N GLN A 102 7.15 2.62 -4.82
CA GLN A 102 7.91 1.77 -5.73
C GLN A 102 6.94 0.78 -6.38
N ALA A 103 7.16 0.45 -7.65
CA ALA A 103 6.35 -0.55 -8.35
C ALA A 103 7.24 -1.52 -9.13
N ARG A 104 6.90 -2.80 -9.07
CA ARG A 104 7.47 -3.86 -9.88
C ARG A 104 6.36 -4.47 -10.74
N ILE A 105 6.61 -4.62 -12.03
CA ILE A 105 5.70 -5.29 -12.97
C ILE A 105 6.07 -6.77 -13.01
N ASP A 106 5.08 -7.62 -12.86
CA ASP A 106 5.22 -9.08 -12.83
C ASP A 106 4.79 -9.67 -14.17
N ARG A 107 3.69 -9.15 -14.71
CA ARG A 107 3.07 -9.65 -15.92
C ARG A 107 2.34 -8.55 -16.65
N MET A 108 2.38 -8.60 -17.98
CA MET A 108 1.65 -7.69 -18.85
C MET A 108 0.93 -8.51 -19.93
N GLU A 109 -0.36 -8.22 -20.11
CA GLU A 109 -1.19 -8.80 -21.15
C GLU A 109 -1.67 -7.70 -22.08
N PHE A 110 -1.60 -7.96 -23.39
CA PHE A 110 -2.14 -7.08 -24.42
C PHE A 110 -3.39 -7.71 -25.02
N HIS A 111 -4.42 -6.90 -25.19
CA HIS A 111 -5.67 -7.30 -25.83
C HIS A 111 -5.98 -6.35 -26.98
N ASP A 112 -6.39 -6.92 -28.11
CA ASP A 112 -7.01 -6.16 -29.20
C ASP A 112 -8.39 -5.70 -28.77
N VAL A 113 -8.75 -4.47 -29.15
CA VAL A 113 -9.93 -3.79 -28.59
C VAL A 113 -10.78 -3.15 -29.68
N GLY A 114 -11.05 -3.87 -30.77
CA GLY A 114 -11.90 -3.38 -31.86
C GLY A 114 -11.43 -2.04 -32.46
N ASP A 115 -12.32 -1.34 -33.16
CA ASP A 115 -11.96 -0.14 -33.94
C ASP A 115 -11.89 1.16 -33.10
N ASP A 116 -12.41 1.16 -31.86
CA ASP A 116 -12.58 2.39 -31.06
C ASP A 116 -11.34 2.80 -30.25
N VAL A 117 -10.38 1.89 -30.04
CA VAL A 117 -9.17 2.11 -29.23
C VAL A 117 -7.99 1.30 -29.78
N ASP A 118 -6.82 1.94 -29.83
CA ASP A 118 -5.59 1.39 -30.44
C ASP A 118 -5.00 0.20 -29.67
N GLY A 119 -5.46 -0.05 -28.44
CA GLY A 119 -5.02 -1.19 -27.65
C GLY A 119 -5.42 -1.13 -26.18
N LYS A 120 -5.36 -2.29 -25.52
CA LYS A 120 -5.55 -2.41 -24.06
C LYS A 120 -4.42 -3.24 -23.49
N ALA A 121 -3.91 -2.78 -22.34
CA ALA A 121 -2.94 -3.51 -21.53
C ALA A 121 -3.51 -3.78 -20.15
N VAL A 122 -3.32 -4.99 -19.65
CA VAL A 122 -3.59 -5.36 -18.26
C VAL A 122 -2.25 -5.68 -17.61
N VAL A 123 -1.89 -4.91 -16.59
CA VAL A 123 -0.59 -5.00 -15.93
C VAL A 123 -0.80 -5.49 -14.50
N HIS A 124 -0.14 -6.60 -14.17
CA HIS A 124 -0.07 -7.12 -12.82
C HIS A 124 1.29 -6.83 -12.22
N GLY A 125 1.33 -6.53 -10.94
CA GLY A 125 2.58 -6.31 -10.25
C GLY A 125 2.41 -6.13 -8.75
N VAL A 126 3.46 -5.60 -8.14
CA VAL A 126 3.52 -5.31 -6.71
C VAL A 126 3.97 -3.87 -6.50
N THR A 127 3.25 -3.12 -5.67
CA THR A 127 3.67 -1.83 -5.14
C THR A 127 4.30 -2.01 -3.76
N LYS A 128 5.23 -1.11 -3.42
CA LYS A 128 5.74 -0.95 -2.06
C LYS A 128 5.66 0.53 -1.70
N LEU A 129 4.92 0.84 -0.64
CA LEU A 129 4.87 2.16 -0.02
C LEU A 129 5.84 2.19 1.16
N THR A 130 6.62 3.26 1.27
CA THR A 130 7.58 3.45 2.36
C THR A 130 7.53 4.87 2.90
N SER A 131 7.62 5.01 4.21
CA SER A 131 7.83 6.27 4.95
C SER A 131 8.85 5.98 6.06
N ALA A 132 9.55 6.99 6.59
CA ALA A 132 10.42 6.83 7.74
C ALA A 132 9.64 6.52 9.03
N ALA A 133 8.38 6.97 9.13
CA ALA A 133 7.55 6.77 10.32
C ALA A 133 6.80 5.43 10.30
N MET A 134 6.55 4.87 9.11
CA MET A 134 5.70 3.70 8.94
C MET A 134 6.47 2.48 8.42
N PRO A 135 6.07 1.26 8.83
CA PRO A 135 6.39 0.04 8.13
C PRO A 135 6.22 0.14 6.62
N ALA A 136 7.09 -0.53 5.87
CA ALA A 136 6.87 -0.65 4.45
C ALA A 136 5.65 -1.53 4.17
N GLU A 137 4.69 -1.01 3.41
CA GLU A 137 3.48 -1.72 3.02
C GLU A 137 3.64 -2.23 1.58
N ALA A 138 3.32 -3.49 1.34
CA ALA A 138 3.33 -4.08 0.01
C ALA A 138 1.92 -4.50 -0.40
N SER A 139 1.56 -4.22 -1.65
CA SER A 139 0.26 -4.55 -2.21
C SER A 139 0.43 -5.09 -3.62
N ALA A 140 -0.36 -6.09 -3.98
CA ALA A 140 -0.49 -6.52 -5.36
C ALA A 140 -1.39 -5.51 -6.08
N PHE A 141 -1.09 -5.24 -7.34
CA PHE A 141 -1.91 -4.36 -8.16
C PHE A 141 -2.31 -5.00 -9.48
N VAL A 142 -3.46 -4.56 -9.99
CA VAL A 142 -3.87 -4.71 -11.37
C VAL A 142 -4.18 -3.33 -11.93
N VAL A 143 -3.46 -2.91 -12.97
CA VAL A 143 -3.70 -1.66 -13.69
C VAL A 143 -4.16 -1.98 -15.09
N VAL A 144 -5.26 -1.35 -15.51
CA VAL A 144 -5.75 -1.41 -16.89
C VAL A 144 -5.41 -0.10 -17.58
N LEU A 145 -4.71 -0.20 -18.70
CA LEU A 145 -4.43 0.92 -19.59
C LEU A 145 -5.14 0.73 -20.91
N VAL A 146 -5.58 1.83 -21.49
CA VAL A 146 -6.15 1.90 -22.84
C VAL A 146 -5.30 2.87 -23.65
N LYS A 147 -5.04 2.53 -24.90
CA LYS A 147 -4.36 3.38 -25.87
C LYS A 147 -5.40 4.02 -26.78
N ASP A 148 -5.42 5.34 -26.82
CA ASP A 148 -6.25 6.12 -27.73
C ASP A 148 -5.39 7.20 -28.40
N ALA A 149 -5.52 7.34 -29.71
CA ALA A 149 -4.72 8.24 -30.53
C ALA A 149 -3.20 8.16 -30.24
N GLY A 150 -2.68 6.95 -30.06
CA GLY A 150 -1.26 6.71 -29.77
C GLY A 150 -0.84 6.89 -28.30
N GLN A 151 -1.72 7.33 -27.40
CA GLN A 151 -1.40 7.64 -26.00
C GLN A 151 -2.03 6.64 -25.04
N TRP A 152 -1.21 6.08 -24.15
CA TRP A 152 -1.71 5.25 -23.05
C TRP A 152 -2.32 6.12 -21.96
N THR A 153 -3.41 5.63 -21.37
CA THR A 153 -4.06 6.24 -20.22
C THR A 153 -4.50 5.15 -19.25
N ILE A 154 -4.29 5.35 -17.95
CA ILE A 154 -4.75 4.42 -16.91
C ILE A 154 -6.26 4.61 -16.71
N VAL A 155 -7.05 3.57 -16.92
CA VAL A 155 -8.52 3.60 -16.76
C VAL A 155 -9.01 2.86 -15.52
N SER A 156 -8.20 1.96 -14.97
CA SER A 156 -8.53 1.23 -13.75
C SER A 156 -7.28 0.87 -12.96
N ILE A 157 -7.37 1.00 -11.64
CA ILE A 157 -6.36 0.58 -10.67
C ILE A 157 -7.10 -0.25 -9.61
N ALA A 158 -6.64 -1.47 -9.36
CA ALA A 158 -7.11 -2.28 -8.26
C ALA A 158 -5.91 -2.71 -7.42
N GLU A 159 -6.02 -2.54 -6.10
CA GLU A 159 -5.01 -2.95 -5.13
C GLU A 159 -5.56 -4.07 -4.25
N GLN A 160 -4.69 -5.04 -3.95
CA GLN A 160 -4.96 -6.15 -3.05
C GLN A 160 -3.84 -6.20 -2.01
N PRO A 161 -4.17 -6.42 -0.73
CA PRO A 161 -3.13 -6.51 0.29
C PRO A 161 -2.23 -7.73 0.04
N MET A 162 -0.95 -7.62 0.37
CA MET A 162 -0.02 -8.75 0.36
C MET A 162 0.59 -8.97 1.74
N THR A 163 0.73 -10.23 2.14
CA THR A 163 1.65 -10.59 3.22
C THR A 163 3.08 -10.62 2.68
N GLY A 164 4.03 -10.10 3.47
CA GLY A 164 5.44 -10.12 3.12
C GLY A 164 6.00 -11.53 3.07
N GLY A 165 6.06 -12.13 1.88
CA GLY A 165 6.94 -13.25 1.51
C GLY A 165 6.57 -14.64 2.05
N SER A 166 6.51 -15.60 1.12
CA SER A 166 6.22 -17.04 1.31
C SER A 166 4.73 -17.38 1.45
N GLU A 167 4.34 -18.53 0.90
CA GLU A 167 3.01 -19.16 1.07
C GLU A 167 2.82 -19.55 2.54
N THR A 168 2.61 -18.56 3.41
CA THR A 168 2.27 -18.76 4.81
C THR A 168 0.93 -19.48 4.86
N THR A 169 0.92 -20.71 5.35
CA THR A 169 -0.34 -21.41 5.61
C THR A 169 -1.16 -20.60 6.61
N GLY A 170 -2.50 -20.71 6.56
CA GLY A 170 -3.35 -19.97 7.50
C GLY A 170 -3.01 -20.21 8.97
N ASP A 171 -2.49 -21.39 9.28
CA ASP A 171 -2.01 -21.76 10.62
C ASP A 171 -0.78 -20.94 11.01
N GLN A 172 0.25 -20.91 10.16
CA GLN A 172 1.44 -20.10 10.39
C GLN A 172 1.12 -18.60 10.50
N ALA A 173 0.13 -18.13 9.73
CA ALA A 173 -0.29 -16.73 9.76
C ALA A 173 -0.91 -16.37 11.11
N ILE A 174 -1.75 -17.23 11.68
CA ILE A 174 -2.32 -17.03 13.02
C ILE A 174 -1.29 -17.26 14.12
N GLU A 175 -0.41 -18.26 13.99
CA GLU A 175 0.69 -18.54 14.92
C GLU A 175 1.64 -17.34 15.03
N SER A 176 1.86 -16.61 13.94
CA SER A 176 2.69 -15.39 13.95
C SER A 176 2.16 -14.26 14.84
N LEU A 177 0.90 -14.35 15.28
CA LEU A 177 0.25 -13.45 16.23
C LEU A 177 0.09 -14.04 17.64
N GLU A 178 0.64 -15.23 17.93
CA GLU A 178 0.57 -15.85 19.27
C GLU A 178 1.18 -14.98 20.37
N TRP A 179 2.14 -14.13 20.02
CA TRP A 179 2.74 -13.20 20.95
C TRP A 179 1.72 -12.21 21.53
N LEU A 180 0.57 -11.99 20.89
CA LEU A 180 -0.53 -11.17 21.42
C LEU A 180 -1.33 -11.88 22.53
N LEU A 181 -1.29 -13.21 22.65
CA LEU A 181 -2.12 -13.97 23.58
C LEU A 181 -1.80 -13.62 25.02
N GLY A 182 -2.80 -13.24 25.80
CA GLY A 182 -2.67 -12.84 27.20
C GLY A 182 -3.51 -11.62 27.55
N THR A 183 -3.36 -11.16 28.78
CA THR A 183 -4.01 -9.94 29.26
C THR A 183 -3.01 -8.81 29.23
N TRP A 184 -3.35 -7.73 28.53
CA TRP A 184 -2.54 -6.53 28.38
C TRP A 184 -3.23 -5.32 28.99
N GLU A 185 -2.46 -4.42 29.57
CA GLU A 185 -2.94 -3.18 30.14
C GLU A 185 -2.17 -1.99 29.58
N GLY A 186 -2.90 -0.97 29.12
CA GLY A 186 -2.34 0.25 28.58
C GLY A 186 -1.80 1.17 29.67
N MET A 187 -0.54 1.59 29.53
CA MET A 187 0.12 2.56 30.38
C MET A 187 -0.19 3.98 29.87
N SER A 188 -1.43 4.42 30.06
CA SER A 188 -1.90 5.76 29.70
C SER A 188 -2.93 6.27 30.73
N ASP A 189 -3.35 7.53 30.60
CA ASP A 189 -4.38 8.12 31.47
C ASP A 189 -5.72 7.34 31.41
N ARG A 190 -6.01 6.71 30.27
CA ARG A 190 -7.13 5.79 30.10
C ARG A 190 -6.57 4.39 29.96
N GLN A 191 -6.33 3.74 31.09
CA GLN A 191 -5.89 2.35 31.16
C GLN A 191 -6.96 1.48 30.51
N LEU A 192 -6.73 1.00 29.30
CA LEU A 192 -7.58 0.01 28.65
C LEU A 192 -6.95 -1.36 28.87
N ARG A 193 -7.75 -2.35 29.25
CA ARG A 193 -7.33 -3.74 29.33
C ARG A 193 -7.74 -4.47 28.05
N SER A 194 -6.85 -5.31 27.53
CA SER A 194 -7.12 -6.19 26.39
C SER A 194 -6.88 -7.63 26.80
N GLU A 195 -7.93 -8.44 26.77
CA GLU A 195 -7.83 -9.88 26.97
C GLU A 195 -7.81 -10.56 25.61
N VAL A 196 -6.72 -11.28 25.32
CA VAL A 196 -6.47 -11.89 24.02
C VAL A 196 -6.29 -13.39 24.19
N GLU A 197 -7.09 -14.17 23.46
CA GLU A 197 -7.12 -15.62 23.59
C GLU A 197 -7.46 -16.28 22.26
N TYR A 198 -7.19 -17.59 22.18
CA TYR A 198 -7.68 -18.39 21.07
C TYR A 198 -9.18 -18.67 21.20
N LEU A 199 -9.86 -18.71 20.06
CA LEU A 199 -11.12 -19.45 19.97
C LEU A 199 -10.86 -20.97 19.82
N PRO A 200 -11.86 -21.82 20.11
CA PRO A 200 -11.76 -23.26 19.88
C PRO A 200 -11.25 -23.59 18.47
N GLY A 201 -10.31 -24.53 18.39
CA GLY A 201 -9.65 -24.93 17.14
C GLY A 201 -8.45 -24.07 16.72
N ARG A 202 -8.12 -23.01 17.47
CA ARG A 202 -6.92 -22.16 17.28
C ARG A 202 -6.77 -21.55 15.88
N LYS A 203 -7.89 -21.40 15.15
CA LYS A 203 -7.92 -20.75 13.82
C LYS A 203 -8.27 -19.26 13.88
N PHE A 204 -8.73 -18.81 15.04
CA PHE A 204 -9.07 -17.41 15.29
C PHE A 204 -8.57 -16.98 16.66
N ILE A 205 -8.14 -15.73 16.75
CA ILE A 205 -7.81 -15.06 18.01
C ILE A 205 -8.96 -14.09 18.31
N ARG A 206 -9.46 -14.10 19.55
CA ARG A 206 -10.39 -13.11 20.07
C ARG A 206 -9.62 -12.13 20.94
N ARG A 207 -9.89 -10.84 20.78
CA ARG A 207 -9.50 -9.80 21.72
C ARG A 207 -10.73 -9.08 22.26
N THR A 208 -10.83 -9.00 23.58
CA THR A 208 -11.84 -8.20 24.27
C THR A 208 -11.17 -6.98 24.87
N ILE A 209 -11.63 -5.78 24.50
CA ILE A 209 -11.16 -4.51 25.06
C ILE A 209 -12.11 -4.11 26.19
N ILE A 210 -11.56 -3.87 27.38
CA ILE A 210 -12.30 -3.68 28.63
C ILE A 210 -11.88 -2.33 29.24
N ASP A 211 -12.87 -1.59 29.78
CA ASP A 211 -12.64 -0.45 30.66
C ASP A 211 -12.49 -0.94 32.11
N PRO A 212 -11.28 -0.92 32.72
CA PRO A 212 -11.05 -1.41 34.07
C PRO A 212 -11.82 -0.63 35.14
N ALA A 213 -12.24 0.62 34.87
CA ALA A 213 -13.00 1.40 35.85
C ALA A 213 -14.45 0.92 35.98
N THR A 214 -15.00 0.34 34.92
CA THR A 214 -16.40 -0.13 34.88
C THR A 214 -16.53 -1.64 34.77
N GLU A 215 -15.42 -2.34 34.49
CA GLU A 215 -15.39 -3.75 34.08
C GLU A 215 -16.27 -4.04 32.84
N GLY A 216 -16.62 -3.01 32.08
CA GLY A 216 -17.41 -3.11 30.87
C GLY A 216 -16.56 -3.38 29.63
N SER A 217 -17.00 -4.31 28.78
CA SER A 217 -16.40 -4.53 27.47
C SER A 217 -16.75 -3.38 26.52
N LEU A 218 -15.73 -2.71 25.99
CA LEU A 218 -15.83 -1.60 25.04
C LEU A 218 -15.82 -2.08 23.58
N ALA A 219 -15.10 -3.15 23.30
CA ALA A 219 -15.03 -3.70 21.95
C ALA A 219 -14.62 -5.18 21.95
N TYR A 220 -14.97 -5.84 20.85
CA TYR A 220 -14.56 -7.19 20.53
C TYR A 220 -13.89 -7.19 19.17
N GLU A 221 -12.74 -7.84 19.07
CA GLU A 221 -12.01 -8.06 17.84
C GLU A 221 -11.87 -9.56 17.61
N LEU A 222 -12.21 -10.02 16.41
CA LEU A 222 -11.94 -11.37 15.94
C LEU A 222 -10.87 -11.30 14.86
N ILE A 223 -9.77 -12.02 15.02
CA ILE A 223 -8.63 -12.05 14.09
C ILE A 223 -8.58 -13.44 13.46
N GLY A 224 -8.50 -13.51 12.14
CA GLY A 224 -8.53 -14.75 11.37
C GLY A 224 -7.78 -14.64 10.04
N PHE A 225 -7.46 -15.78 9.43
CA PHE A 225 -6.82 -15.81 8.12
C PHE A 225 -7.85 -15.88 7.00
N ASP A 226 -7.81 -14.91 6.08
CA ASP A 226 -8.61 -14.90 4.86
C ASP A 226 -7.83 -15.59 3.74
N ALA A 227 -8.12 -16.87 3.51
CA ALA A 227 -7.42 -17.67 2.50
C ALA A 227 -7.65 -17.21 1.06
N LYS A 228 -8.72 -16.43 0.79
CA LYS A 228 -8.97 -15.88 -0.55
C LYS A 228 -8.04 -14.70 -0.83
N LEU A 229 -7.87 -13.83 0.17
CA LEU A 229 -6.98 -12.67 0.08
C LEU A 229 -5.54 -12.99 0.49
N ASN A 230 -5.31 -14.17 1.08
CA ASN A 230 -4.04 -14.62 1.62
C ASN A 230 -3.44 -13.62 2.64
N VAL A 231 -4.29 -13.12 3.55
CA VAL A 231 -3.91 -12.15 4.58
C VAL A 231 -4.59 -12.47 5.92
N VAL A 232 -4.01 -11.96 7.00
CA VAL A 232 -4.71 -11.93 8.30
C VAL A 232 -5.64 -10.71 8.32
N ARG A 233 -6.89 -10.94 8.70
CA ARG A 233 -7.92 -9.92 8.84
C ARG A 233 -8.43 -9.88 10.26
N SER A 234 -8.93 -8.73 10.67
CA SER A 234 -9.74 -8.62 11.87
C SER A 234 -11.09 -7.96 11.63
N TRP A 235 -12.05 -8.29 12.47
CA TRP A 235 -13.38 -7.70 12.52
C TRP A 235 -13.62 -7.16 13.92
N MET A 236 -14.05 -5.90 14.02
CA MET A 236 -14.22 -5.19 15.27
C MET A 236 -15.66 -4.76 15.47
N PHE A 237 -16.15 -4.91 16.70
CA PHE A 237 -17.49 -4.53 17.14
C PHE A 237 -17.36 -3.75 18.43
N PHE A 238 -17.81 -2.50 18.44
CA PHE A 238 -17.70 -1.60 19.58
C PHE A 238 -19.04 -1.49 20.32
N SER A 239 -18.99 -1.24 21.62
CA SER A 239 -20.17 -1.13 22.49
C SER A 239 -21.04 0.08 22.16
N ASP A 240 -20.50 1.07 21.45
CA ASP A 240 -21.24 2.25 20.97
C ASP A 240 -22.04 1.98 19.68
N GLY A 241 -21.98 0.75 19.14
CA GLY A 241 -22.66 0.34 17.93
C GLY A 241 -21.84 0.54 16.65
N SER A 242 -20.63 1.11 16.74
CA SER A 242 -19.72 1.15 15.60
C SER A 242 -19.10 -0.22 15.34
N PHE A 243 -18.71 -0.47 14.08
CA PHE A 243 -18.13 -1.75 13.67
C PHE A 243 -17.21 -1.56 12.47
N GLY A 244 -16.29 -2.49 12.25
CA GLY A 244 -15.32 -2.36 11.17
C GLY A 244 -14.51 -3.63 10.96
N GLY A 245 -13.51 -3.52 10.11
CA GLY A 245 -12.53 -4.57 9.92
C GLY A 245 -11.19 -4.00 9.48
N GLY A 246 -10.15 -4.80 9.68
CA GLY A 246 -8.81 -4.41 9.28
C GLY A 246 -8.02 -5.54 8.64
N VAL A 247 -6.93 -5.16 8.00
CA VAL A 247 -5.95 -6.06 7.41
C VAL A 247 -4.64 -5.91 8.17
N TRP A 248 -4.09 -7.04 8.58
CA TRP A 248 -2.80 -7.12 9.26
C TRP A 248 -1.70 -7.40 8.24
N SER A 249 -0.62 -6.65 8.32
CA SER A 249 0.62 -6.85 7.56
C SER A 249 1.83 -6.67 8.47
N GLY A 250 2.99 -7.18 8.08
CA GLY A 250 4.22 -7.10 8.88
C GLY A 250 4.74 -8.46 9.34
N GLY A 251 5.45 -8.48 10.46
CA GLY A 251 6.12 -9.66 11.00
C GLY A 251 6.74 -9.42 12.38
N ALA A 252 7.76 -10.19 12.73
CA ALA A 252 8.31 -10.27 14.10
C ALA A 252 8.68 -8.92 14.72
N ASP A 253 9.22 -7.98 13.94
CA ASP A 253 9.68 -6.69 14.45
C ASP A 253 8.55 -5.66 14.60
N HIS A 254 7.50 -5.75 13.77
CA HIS A 254 6.36 -4.85 13.79
C HIS A 254 5.19 -5.39 12.95
N TRP A 255 3.99 -5.02 13.35
CA TRP A 255 2.75 -5.25 12.64
C TRP A 255 2.09 -3.91 12.29
N SER A 256 1.47 -3.84 11.13
CA SER A 256 0.59 -2.76 10.71
C SER A 256 -0.83 -3.32 10.63
N LEU A 257 -1.78 -2.62 11.25
CA LEU A 257 -3.21 -2.89 11.14
C LEU A 257 -3.87 -1.70 10.46
N LYS A 258 -4.28 -1.88 9.21
CA LYS A 258 -5.08 -0.90 8.46
C LYS A 258 -6.56 -1.19 8.69
N LEU A 259 -7.26 -0.26 9.30
CA LEU A 259 -8.64 -0.38 9.77
C LEU A 259 -9.57 0.51 8.94
N THR A 260 -10.76 -0.01 8.61
CA THR A 260 -11.93 0.76 8.18
C THR A 260 -13.09 0.48 9.13
N GLN A 261 -13.79 1.52 9.58
CA GLN A 261 -14.85 1.46 10.57
C GLN A 261 -16.05 2.31 10.14
N THR A 262 -17.25 1.76 10.29
CA THR A 262 -18.51 2.52 10.29
C THR A 262 -18.80 2.96 11.72
N MET A 263 -18.79 4.27 11.95
CA MET A 263 -19.11 4.90 13.23
C MET A 263 -20.61 4.75 13.55
N SER A 264 -20.98 4.96 14.81
CA SER A 264 -22.37 4.83 15.28
C SER A 264 -23.34 5.85 14.65
N ASP A 265 -22.81 6.94 14.09
CA ASP A 265 -23.55 7.95 13.32
C ASP A 265 -23.58 7.67 11.80
N GLY A 266 -23.01 6.55 11.36
CA GLY A 266 -22.97 6.12 9.96
C GLY A 266 -21.78 6.64 9.16
N ARG A 267 -20.93 7.52 9.72
CA ARG A 267 -19.72 7.98 9.04
C ARG A 267 -18.66 6.89 8.92
N THR A 268 -17.82 7.00 7.90
CA THR A 268 -16.67 6.13 7.71
C THR A 268 -15.44 6.75 8.37
N ALA A 269 -14.76 5.96 9.19
CA ALA A 269 -13.44 6.26 9.71
C ALA A 269 -12.44 5.22 9.20
N SER A 270 -11.21 5.64 8.95
CA SER A 270 -10.10 4.74 8.65
C SER A 270 -8.91 5.09 9.56
N GLY A 271 -7.99 4.15 9.72
CA GLY A 271 -6.74 4.44 10.40
C GLY A 271 -5.75 3.30 10.30
N THR A 272 -4.48 3.63 10.50
CA THR A 272 -3.39 2.65 10.51
C THR A 272 -2.75 2.63 11.89
N TYR A 273 -2.70 1.45 12.49
CA TYR A 273 -1.99 1.20 13.74
C TYR A 273 -0.67 0.48 13.46
N VAL A 274 0.43 1.00 14.00
CA VAL A 274 1.69 0.26 14.10
C VAL A 274 1.75 -0.36 15.48
N ILE A 275 1.99 -1.66 15.52
CA ILE A 275 2.08 -2.45 16.73
C ILE A 275 3.48 -3.08 16.76
N ARG A 276 4.28 -2.75 17.77
CA ARG A 276 5.67 -3.23 17.90
C ARG A 276 5.82 -4.06 19.17
N PRO A 277 6.12 -5.36 19.09
CA PRO A 277 6.58 -6.10 20.26
C PRO A 277 7.97 -5.56 20.67
N VAL A 278 8.12 -5.16 21.93
CA VAL A 278 9.39 -4.70 22.50
C VAL A 278 10.10 -5.87 23.19
N ASP A 279 9.34 -6.66 23.95
CA ASP A 279 9.77 -7.90 24.60
C ASP A 279 8.54 -8.82 24.84
N SER A 280 8.70 -9.91 25.59
CA SER A 280 7.63 -10.89 25.85
C SER A 280 6.39 -10.28 26.53
N ASP A 281 6.56 -9.19 27.27
CA ASP A 281 5.55 -8.61 28.15
C ASP A 281 5.31 -7.12 27.88
N THR A 282 5.86 -6.61 26.77
CA THR A 282 5.78 -5.21 26.41
C THR A 282 5.54 -5.07 24.92
N MET A 283 4.51 -4.33 24.56
CA MET A 283 4.31 -3.87 23.19
C MET A 283 3.99 -2.38 23.17
N VAL A 284 4.22 -1.79 22.01
CA VAL A 284 3.94 -0.39 21.73
C VAL A 284 2.90 -0.34 20.62
N VAL A 285 1.86 0.45 20.82
CA VAL A 285 0.79 0.67 19.84
C VAL A 285 0.75 2.16 19.51
N GLN A 286 0.85 2.48 18.22
CA GLN A 286 0.79 3.85 17.73
C GLN A 286 -0.20 3.95 16.58
N MET A 287 -1.16 4.86 16.67
CA MET A 287 -2.02 5.22 15.55
C MET A 287 -1.32 6.29 14.72
N ILE A 288 -0.80 5.92 13.56
CA ILE A 288 0.04 6.78 12.71
C ILE A 288 -0.79 7.58 11.71
N SER A 289 -1.92 7.02 11.26
CA SER A 289 -2.89 7.69 10.39
C SER A 289 -4.30 7.47 10.92
N ARG A 290 -5.14 8.49 10.79
CA ARG A 290 -6.57 8.44 11.09
C ARG A 290 -7.29 9.39 10.15
N GLU A 291 -8.38 8.94 9.56
CA GLU A 291 -9.27 9.76 8.73
C GLU A 291 -10.73 9.56 9.16
N VAL A 292 -11.56 10.60 9.00
CA VAL A 292 -13.02 10.51 9.16
C VAL A 292 -13.65 11.22 7.97
N GLU A 293 -14.48 10.52 7.20
CA GLU A 293 -15.03 11.03 5.93
C GLU A 293 -13.95 11.54 4.97
N GLY A 294 -12.77 10.91 4.98
CA GLY A 294 -11.61 11.30 4.16
C GLY A 294 -10.82 12.49 4.69
N GLU A 295 -11.23 13.10 5.80
CA GLU A 295 -10.48 14.21 6.43
C GLU A 295 -9.42 13.67 7.41
N PRO A 296 -8.14 14.03 7.23
CA PRO A 296 -7.07 13.62 8.13
C PRO A 296 -7.27 14.14 9.56
N MET A 297 -7.03 13.27 10.53
CA MET A 297 -7.05 13.58 11.95
C MET A 297 -5.64 13.46 12.54
N PRO A 298 -5.32 14.15 13.65
CA PRO A 298 -4.03 14.00 14.31
C PRO A 298 -3.75 12.54 14.68
N SER A 299 -2.53 12.09 14.42
CA SER A 299 -2.02 10.80 14.88
C SER A 299 -2.15 10.67 16.39
N GLY A 300 -2.39 9.46 16.87
CA GLY A 300 -2.48 9.17 18.30
C GLY A 300 -1.11 9.21 18.97
N ALA A 301 -1.08 9.52 20.26
CA ALA A 301 0.11 9.29 21.07
C ALA A 301 0.47 7.80 21.07
N GLU A 302 1.76 7.51 21.16
CA GLU A 302 2.26 6.15 21.35
C GLU A 302 1.82 5.64 22.72
N ILE A 303 1.22 4.44 22.75
CA ILE A 303 0.74 3.79 23.98
C ILE A 303 1.60 2.55 24.24
N THR A 304 2.23 2.50 25.41
CA THR A 304 2.87 1.28 25.89
C THR A 304 1.83 0.38 26.53
N MET A 305 1.82 -0.90 26.17
CA MET A 305 0.98 -1.94 26.76
C MET A 305 1.87 -2.93 27.49
N LYS A 306 1.50 -3.30 28.72
CA LYS A 306 2.19 -4.30 29.54
C LYS A 306 1.34 -5.54 29.72
N ARG A 307 1.94 -6.72 29.56
CA ARG A 307 1.27 -7.98 29.84
C ARG A 307 1.17 -8.19 31.36
N ILE A 308 -0.04 -8.42 31.84
CA ILE A 308 -0.34 -8.63 33.26
C ILE A 308 -0.89 -10.05 33.55
N GLY A 309 -1.18 -10.83 32.51
CA GLY A 309 -1.69 -12.18 32.63
C GLY A 309 -1.45 -13.03 31.38
N GLN A 310 -1.41 -14.35 31.57
CA GLN A 310 -1.41 -15.32 30.47
C GLN A 310 -2.81 -15.50 29.90
N ALA A 311 -2.92 -16.01 28.67
CA ALA A 311 -4.22 -16.22 28.04
C ALA A 311 -5.04 -17.26 28.84
N ILE A 312 -6.32 -16.97 29.06
CA ILE A 312 -7.24 -17.91 29.71
C ILE A 312 -7.50 -19.04 28.70
N GLY A 313 -7.14 -20.28 29.06
CA GLY A 313 -7.42 -21.46 28.22
C GLY A 313 -6.22 -22.08 27.49
N ASP A 314 -4.98 -21.74 27.85
CA ASP A 314 -3.77 -22.46 27.37
C ASP A 314 -3.58 -23.81 28.10
N ASP A 315 -4.63 -24.63 28.16
CA ASP A 315 -4.53 -26.01 28.63
C ASP A 315 -4.01 -26.84 27.44
N ARG A 316 -2.72 -27.16 27.50
CA ARG A 316 -2.00 -28.00 26.55
C ARG A 316 -2.39 -29.47 26.68
#